data_AF-S0FYV5-F1
#
_entry.id   AF-S0FYV5-F1
#
_cell.length_a   1.000
_cell.length_b   1.000
_cell.length_c   1.000
_cell.angle_alpha   90.00
_cell.angle_beta   90.00
_cell.angle_gamma   90.00
#
_symmetry.space_group_name_H-M   'P 1'
#
loop_
_entity.id
_entity.type
_entity.pdbx_description
1 polymer ?
#
loop_
_entity_poly.entity_id
_entity_poly.type
_entity_poly.pdbx_seq_one_letter_code
_entity_poly.pdbx_strand_id
1 'polypeptide(L)' 'MQNHKKQDSISVNIISEQNEVKPAAQKPSGNAGKDPFCVYDHKRHAVGSIIVNEDGTQSVCCEDGSWRNK' A
#
# COMPACT_ATOMS: atom_id res chain seq x y z
N MET A 1 -27.75 -10.08 -13.10
CA MET A 1 -27.13 -9.23 -12.06
C MET A 1 -25.63 -9.24 -12.29
N GLN A 2 -25.07 -8.23 -12.98
CA GLN A 2 -23.64 -8.18 -13.29
C GLN A 2 -22.87 -7.73 -12.04
N ASN A 3 -21.94 -8.55 -11.57
CA ASN A 3 -21.16 -8.32 -10.36
C ASN A 3 -20.30 -7.07 -10.50
N HIS A 4 -20.69 -5.98 -9.83
CA HIS A 4 -19.86 -4.80 -9.56
C HIS A 4 -18.73 -5.16 -8.60
N LYS A 5 -17.82 -6.07 -8.99
CA LYS A 5 -16.52 -6.14 -8.33
C LYS A 5 -15.77 -4.88 -8.73
N LYS A 6 -16.00 -3.79 -7.99
CA LYS A 6 -15.08 -2.65 -7.94
C LYS A 6 -13.72 -3.26 -7.63
N GLN A 7 -12.99 -3.45 -8.71
CA GLN A 7 -11.60 -3.83 -8.73
C GLN A 7 -10.90 -2.77 -7.87
N ASP A 8 -10.51 -3.16 -6.67
CA ASP A 8 -10.05 -2.24 -5.62
C ASP A 8 -8.68 -1.72 -6.05
N SER A 9 -8.67 -0.49 -6.59
CA SER A 9 -7.46 0.15 -7.07
C SER A 9 -6.53 0.40 -5.89
N ILE A 10 -5.27 -0.03 -6.01
CA ILE A 10 -4.23 0.19 -5.01
C ILE A 10 -3.22 1.21 -5.53
N SER A 11 -2.68 1.99 -4.61
CA SER A 11 -1.69 3.03 -4.91
C SER A 11 -0.45 2.84 -4.06
N VAL A 12 0.68 3.32 -4.54
CA VAL A 12 1.87 3.49 -3.72
C VAL A 12 1.62 4.63 -2.74
N ASN A 13 1.78 4.36 -1.45
CA ASN A 13 1.58 5.33 -0.39
C ASN A 13 2.80 5.45 0.51
N ILE A 14 2.97 6.62 1.08
CA ILE A 14 3.87 6.88 2.21
C ILE A 14 2.99 6.98 3.45
N ILE A 15 3.24 6.11 4.42
CA ILE A 15 2.45 5.96 5.63
C ILE A 15 3.32 6.39 6.81
N SER A 16 2.88 7.36 7.59
CA SER A 16 3.52 7.70 8.87
C SER A 16 2.98 6.79 9.99
N GLU A 17 3.67 6.63 11.12
CA GLU A 17 3.14 5.89 12.28
C GLU A 17 1.84 6.47 12.86
N GLN A 18 1.59 7.76 12.66
CA GLN A 18 0.30 8.40 12.97
C GLN A 18 -0.82 7.94 12.01
N ASN A 19 -0.51 6.95 11.17
CA ASN A 19 -1.39 6.36 10.18
C ASN A 19 -1.88 7.37 9.13
N GLU A 20 -1.10 8.43 8.94
CA GLU A 20 -1.28 9.38 7.85
C GLU A 20 -0.83 8.74 6.55
N VAL A 21 -1.79 8.46 5.67
CA VAL A 21 -1.52 7.89 4.35
C VAL A 21 -1.43 9.00 3.33
N LYS A 22 -0.22 9.25 2.82
CA LYS A 22 0.05 10.20 1.74
C LYS A 22 0.25 9.43 0.44
N PRO A 23 -0.50 9.74 -0.63
CA PRO A 23 -0.28 9.10 -1.91
C PRO A 23 1.09 9.51 -2.47
N ALA A 24 1.95 8.53 -2.76
CA ALA A 24 3.23 8.80 -3.41
C ALA A 24 3.05 9.15 -4.90
N ALA A 25 1.93 8.70 -5.49
CA ALA A 25 1.56 8.95 -6.87
C ALA A 25 0.10 9.46 -6.98
N GLN A 26 -0.14 10.36 -7.94
CA GLN A 26 -1.48 10.90 -8.21
C GLN A 26 -2.43 9.88 -8.86
N LYS A 27 -1.92 8.74 -9.32
CA LYS A 27 -2.69 7.69 -10.00
C LYS A 27 -2.52 6.35 -9.28
N PRO A 28 -3.55 5.49 -9.29
CA PRO A 28 -3.43 4.14 -8.78
C PRO A 28 -2.36 3.37 -9.55
N SER A 29 -1.52 2.66 -8.80
CA SER A 29 -0.36 1.93 -9.31
C SER A 29 -0.69 0.47 -9.63
N GLY A 30 -1.84 -0.03 -9.19
CA GLY A 30 -2.24 -1.42 -9.45
C GLY A 30 -3.66 -1.74 -8.98
N ASN A 31 -3.95 -3.04 -8.91
CA ASN A 31 -5.26 -3.59 -8.60
C ASN A 31 -5.18 -4.72 -7.56
N ALA A 32 -5.84 -4.59 -6.40
CA ALA A 32 -5.79 -5.61 -5.35
C ALA A 32 -6.39 -6.98 -5.74
N GLY A 33 -7.09 -7.07 -6.88
CA GLY A 33 -7.60 -8.33 -7.40
C GLY A 33 -6.62 -9.09 -8.30
N LYS A 34 -5.49 -8.49 -8.68
CA LYS A 34 -4.51 -9.07 -9.62
C LYS A 34 -3.07 -8.88 -9.16
N ASP A 35 -2.76 -7.73 -8.58
CA ASP A 35 -1.43 -7.34 -8.16
C ASP A 35 -1.21 -7.64 -6.67
N PRO A 36 0.02 -8.03 -6.27
CA PRO A 36 0.37 -8.14 -4.87
C PRO A 36 0.21 -6.79 -4.15
N PHE A 37 -0.18 -6.84 -2.89
CA PHE A 37 -0.37 -5.67 -2.03
C PHE A 37 -0.04 -6.03 -0.59
N CYS A 38 0.34 -5.02 0.19
CA CYS A 38 0.49 -5.16 1.62
C CYS A 38 -0.69 -4.49 2.32
N VAL A 39 -1.05 -5.03 3.47
CA VAL A 39 -2.10 -4.44 4.32
C VAL A 39 -1.44 -3.74 5.48
N TYR A 40 -1.87 -2.52 5.77
CA TYR A 40 -1.49 -1.76 6.95
C TYR A 40 -2.68 -0.92 7.39
N ASP A 41 -2.98 -0.90 8.69
CA ASP A 41 -4.16 -0.23 9.26
C ASP A 41 -5.46 -0.49 8.48
N HIS A 42 -5.76 -1.76 8.20
CA HIS A 42 -6.94 -2.18 7.43
C HIS A 42 -7.04 -1.61 6.00
N LYS A 43 -6.02 -0.91 5.50
CA LYS A 43 -5.92 -0.36 4.15
C LYS A 43 -4.95 -1.20 3.32
N ARG A 44 -5.23 -1.27 2.02
CA ARG A 44 -4.39 -1.97 1.04
C ARG A 44 -3.46 -0.97 0.37
N HIS A 45 -2.20 -1.34 0.30
CA HIS A 45 -1.13 -0.52 -0.24
C HIS A 45 -0.40 -1.29 -1.33
N ALA A 46 -0.15 -0.65 -2.47
CA ALA A 46 0.57 -1.27 -3.56
C ALA A 46 2.04 -1.52 -3.18
N VAL A 47 2.65 -2.50 -3.84
CA VAL A 47 4.10 -2.74 -3.77
C VAL A 47 4.87 -1.44 -3.98
N GLY A 48 5.91 -1.23 -3.17
CA GLY A 48 6.71 -0.01 -3.13
C GLY A 48 6.18 1.05 -2.17
N SER A 49 5.03 0.83 -1.51
CA SER A 49 4.59 1.68 -0.42
C SER A 49 5.58 1.64 0.74
N ILE A 50 5.69 2.74 1.49
CA ILE A 50 6.69 2.92 2.54
C ILE A 50 5.97 3.31 3.83
N ILE A 51 6.24 2.60 4.92
CA ILE A 51 5.91 3.01 6.29
C ILE A 51 7.14 3.68 6.86
N VAL A 52 6.97 4.88 7.42
CA VAL A 52 8.02 5.64 8.09
C VAL A 52 7.74 5.61 9.59
N ASN A 53 8.65 4.99 10.34
CA ASN A 53 8.58 4.91 11.80
C ASN A 53 9.11 6.20 12.45
N GLU A 54 8.75 6.48 13.71
CA GLU A 54 9.22 7.63 14.51
C GLU A 54 10.75 7.63 14.65
N ASP A 55 11.36 6.45 14.75
CA ASP A 55 12.82 6.28 14.79
C ASP A 55 13.51 6.61 13.43
N GLY A 56 12.73 6.96 12.40
CA GLY A 56 13.20 7.23 11.04
C GLY A 56 13.46 5.97 10.22
N THR A 57 13.24 4.77 10.79
CA THR A 57 13.32 3.51 10.05
C THR A 57 12.17 3.41 9.05
N GLN A 58 12.38 2.67 7.96
CA GLN A 58 11.41 2.55 6.89
C GLN A 58 11.10 1.10 6.60
N SER A 59 9.82 0.77 6.46
CA SER A 59 9.38 -0.55 5.99
C SER A 59 8.76 -0.39 4.61
N VAL A 60 9.21 -1.19 3.64
CA VAL A 60 8.72 -1.16 2.26
C VAL A 60 7.83 -2.37 1.99
N CYS A 61 6.73 -2.15 1.28
CA CYS A 61 5.89 -3.23 0.79
C CYS A 61 6.57 -3.90 -0.40
N CYS A 62 6.89 -5.18 -0.27
CA CYS A 62 7.59 -5.95 -1.29
C CYS A 62 6.63 -6.71 -2.22
N GLU A 63 7.15 -7.20 -3.35
CA GLU A 63 6.39 -7.96 -4.36
C GLU A 63 5.81 -9.28 -3.83
N ASP A 64 6.35 -9.81 -2.73
CA ASP A 64 5.82 -10.98 -2.05
C ASP A 64 4.62 -10.66 -1.12
N GLY A 65 4.23 -9.39 -1.01
CA GLY A 65 3.10 -8.95 -0.18
C GLY A 65 3.44 -8.80 1.31
N SER A 66 4.73 -8.83 1.68
CA SER A 66 5.19 -8.56 3.03
C SER A 66 5.83 -7.18 3.17
N TRP A 67 5.80 -6.65 4.40
CA TRP A 67 6.55 -5.48 4.79
C TRP A 67 7.97 -5.89 5.18
N ARG A 68 8.99 -5.28 4.55
CA ARG A 68 10.40 -5.50 4.89
C ARG A 68 11.05 -4.20 5.30
N ASN A 69 11.82 -4.23 6.38
CA ASN A 69 12.61 -3.10 6.81
C ASN A 69 13.74 -2.86 5.81
N LYS A 70 13.93 -1.60 5.46
CA LYS A 70 15.00 -1.11 4.58
C LYS A 70 16.19 -0.63 5.38
#